data_AF-A0A9P0E420-F1
#
_entry.id   AF-A0A9P0E420-F1
#
_cell.length_a   1.000
_cell.length_b   1.000
_cell.length_c   1.000
_cell.angle_alpha   90.00
_cell.angle_beta   90.00
_cell.angle_gamma   90.00
#
_symmetry.space_group_name_H-M   'P 1'
#
loop_
_entity.id
_entity.type
_entity.pdbx_description
1 polymer ?
#
loop_
_entity_poly.entity_id
_entity_poly.type
_entity_poly.pdbx_seq_one_letter_code
_entity_poly.pdbx_strand_id
1 'polypeptide(L)'
;MDGKTPVTLLHEYLMKGGEVPDYKLVYNGVGTHDPLFQYEVSAKGMVAIGKGKSKKEAKHDAARCLLLKLKDDNALEQEVAVVSPYEHSLKENAVGQLQDFCTLHNTASPSYELIRDEGLAHAKVFGIRCRVSSFFTEAEARTKKQAKQQASHLMLLKLEKCLSEGDFIATPDSEKPENNDLINKACDVTKEAYNKVLLERTNDKISSCRLGTSMSNFSGQFLENVLPLSETLRTIADKDDSFFESYQDPEELLTTILTQLDYHHSYEFVQTRTETEFLCFLQIKELNCANFVGFSTSSNVARKSATVKALQFLSCMSKI
;
A
#
# COMPACT_ATOMS: atom_id res chain seq x y z
N MET A 1 2.97 -31.38 -8.90
CA MET A 1 4.21 -32.12 -9.23
C MET A 1 5.07 -32.17 -7.99
N ASP A 2 5.18 -33.34 -7.37
CA ASP A 2 6.02 -33.57 -6.19
C ASP A 2 7.49 -33.53 -6.60
N GLY A 3 8.10 -32.35 -6.50
CA GLY A 3 9.52 -32.15 -6.79
C GLY A 3 10.36 -32.93 -5.79
N LYS A 4 10.84 -34.13 -6.18
CA LYS A 4 11.84 -34.88 -5.42
C LYS A 4 13.06 -33.99 -5.20
N THR A 5 13.57 -33.95 -3.97
CA THR A 5 14.72 -33.09 -3.65
C THR A 5 16.00 -33.61 -4.31
N PRO A 6 16.96 -32.74 -4.67
CA PRO A 6 18.26 -33.16 -5.21
C PRO A 6 18.96 -34.21 -4.33
N VAL A 7 18.82 -34.10 -3.01
CA VAL A 7 19.37 -35.05 -2.03
C VAL A 7 18.73 -36.42 -2.18
N THR A 8 17.40 -36.48 -2.28
CA THR A 8 16.65 -37.73 -2.49
C THR A 8 16.99 -38.37 -3.83
N LEU A 9 17.07 -37.56 -4.89
CA LEU A 9 17.42 -38.04 -6.24
C LEU A 9 18.83 -38.62 -6.28
N LEU A 10 19.80 -37.95 -5.65
CA LEU A 10 21.17 -38.45 -5.56
C LEU A 10 21.25 -39.76 -4.78
N HIS A 11 20.51 -39.86 -3.66
CA HIS A 11 20.46 -41.08 -2.87
C HIS A 11 19.85 -42.24 -3.65
N GLU A 12 18.71 -42.02 -4.32
CA GLU A 12 18.03 -43.03 -5.17
C GLU A 12 18.95 -43.49 -6.32
N TYR A 13 19.66 -42.57 -6.97
CA TYR A 13 20.59 -42.88 -8.06
C TYR A 13 21.78 -43.72 -7.59
N LEU A 14 22.39 -43.38 -6.46
CA LEU A 14 23.55 -44.09 -5.94
C LEU A 14 23.18 -45.44 -5.32
N MET A 15 22.01 -45.54 -4.67
CA MET A 15 21.50 -46.81 -4.15
C MET A 15 21.33 -47.87 -5.24
N LYS A 16 20.89 -47.48 -6.46
CA LYS A 16 20.84 -48.41 -7.60
C LYS A 16 22.22 -48.97 -7.99
N GLY A 17 23.29 -48.21 -7.72
CA GLY A 17 24.68 -48.63 -7.94
C GLY A 17 25.35 -49.28 -6.73
N GLY A 18 24.63 -49.51 -5.63
CA GLY A 18 25.16 -50.10 -4.40
C GLY A 18 26.05 -49.17 -3.56
N GLU A 19 26.05 -47.86 -3.83
CA GLU A 19 26.83 -46.87 -3.07
C GLU A 19 25.92 -45.86 -2.36
N VAL A 20 26.44 -45.23 -1.30
CA VAL A 20 25.71 -44.24 -0.50
C VAL A 20 26.51 -42.93 -0.49
N PRO A 21 25.89 -41.77 -0.77
CA PRO A 21 26.60 -40.49 -0.75
C PRO A 21 26.99 -40.10 0.69
N ASP A 22 28.26 -39.75 0.90
CA ASP A 22 28.76 -39.20 2.15
C ASP A 22 28.72 -37.67 2.12
N TYR A 23 28.23 -37.04 3.19
CA TYR A 23 28.07 -35.59 3.28
C TYR A 23 28.86 -35.02 4.46
N LYS A 24 29.80 -34.11 4.18
CA LYS A 24 30.62 -33.44 5.19
C LYS A 24 30.36 -31.94 5.22
N LEU A 25 30.19 -31.39 6.41
CA LEU A 25 30.10 -29.94 6.61
C LEU A 25 31.52 -29.37 6.58
N VAL A 26 31.87 -28.66 5.50
CA VAL A 26 33.21 -28.09 5.30
C VAL A 26 33.31 -26.72 5.96
N TYR A 27 32.24 -25.94 5.93
CA TYR A 27 32.22 -24.60 6.50
C TYR A 27 30.90 -24.33 7.22
N ASN A 28 31.02 -23.91 8.48
CA ASN A 28 29.91 -23.49 9.33
C ASN A 28 30.03 -21.99 9.57
N GLY A 29 29.48 -21.19 8.66
CA GLY A 29 29.48 -19.73 8.79
C GLY A 29 28.80 -19.30 10.07
N VAL A 30 29.53 -18.52 10.87
CA VAL A 30 29.08 -17.98 12.15
C VAL A 30 28.77 -16.50 11.93
N GLY A 31 27.51 -16.11 12.13
CA GLY A 31 27.06 -14.72 11.93
C GLY A 31 25.54 -14.62 11.93
N THR A 32 25.01 -13.51 12.45
CA THR A 32 23.55 -13.28 12.58
C THR A 32 22.90 -12.76 11.30
N HIS A 33 23.66 -12.11 10.41
CA HIS A 33 23.08 -11.35 9.28
C HIS A 33 23.32 -11.93 7.87
N ASP A 34 24.18 -12.93 7.67
CA ASP A 34 24.29 -13.69 6.40
C ASP A 34 25.13 -14.97 6.59
N PRO A 35 24.59 -16.04 7.21
CA PRO A 35 25.38 -17.22 7.52
C PRO A 35 25.65 -18.05 6.26
N LEU A 36 26.92 -18.25 5.91
CA LEU A 36 27.32 -19.08 4.77
C LEU A 36 27.63 -20.50 5.24
N PHE A 37 26.97 -21.50 4.67
CA PHE A 37 27.28 -22.91 4.91
C PHE A 37 27.83 -23.56 3.65
N GLN A 38 28.80 -24.45 3.82
CA GLN A 38 29.37 -25.24 2.74
C GLN A 38 29.32 -26.71 3.09
N TYR A 39 28.71 -27.50 2.22
CA TYR A 39 28.71 -28.96 2.29
C TYR A 39 29.53 -29.53 1.15
N GLU A 40 30.29 -30.56 1.45
CA GLU A 40 30.91 -31.44 0.48
C GLU A 40 30.13 -32.75 0.45
N VAL A 41 29.92 -33.28 -0.74
CA VAL A 41 29.35 -34.61 -0.96
C VAL A 41 30.32 -35.44 -1.79
N SER A 42 30.54 -36.69 -1.39
CA SER A 42 31.40 -37.64 -2.10
C SER A 42 30.66 -38.95 -2.41
N ALA A 43 30.81 -39.44 -3.64
CA ALA A 43 30.30 -40.74 -4.10
C ALA A 43 31.00 -41.17 -5.40
N LYS A 44 31.17 -42.47 -5.67
CA LYS A 44 31.82 -43.03 -6.86
C LYS A 44 33.18 -42.41 -7.20
N GLY A 45 33.97 -42.07 -6.19
CA GLY A 45 35.26 -41.38 -6.36
C GLY A 45 35.16 -39.92 -6.80
N MET A 46 33.95 -39.38 -6.98
CA MET A 46 33.71 -37.97 -7.28
C MET A 46 33.35 -37.18 -6.02
N VAL A 47 33.71 -35.90 -6.04
CA VAL A 47 33.43 -34.96 -4.96
C VAL A 47 32.80 -33.70 -5.54
N ALA A 48 31.77 -33.18 -4.88
CA ALA A 48 31.18 -31.89 -5.20
C ALA A 48 30.96 -31.06 -3.94
N ILE A 49 31.01 -29.74 -4.11
CA ILE A 49 30.82 -28.78 -3.03
C ILE A 49 29.60 -27.95 -3.37
N GLY A 50 28.75 -27.73 -2.38
CA GLY A 50 27.60 -26.83 -2.47
C GLY A 50 27.61 -25.79 -1.36
N LYS A 51 27.05 -24.62 -1.66
CA LYS A 51 26.98 -23.48 -0.76
C LYS A 51 25.53 -23.04 -0.54
N GLY A 52 25.24 -22.46 0.60
CA GLY A 52 23.89 -21.94 0.88
C GLY A 52 23.81 -21.13 2.17
N LYS A 53 22.69 -20.44 2.38
CA LYS A 53 22.45 -19.64 3.60
C LYS A 53 21.99 -20.48 4.78
N SER A 54 21.75 -21.77 4.57
CA SER A 54 21.41 -22.73 5.62
C SER A 54 22.11 -24.07 5.36
N LYS A 55 22.29 -24.87 6.41
CA LYS A 55 22.82 -26.24 6.30
C LYS A 55 22.02 -27.10 5.31
N LYS A 56 20.70 -26.90 5.25
CA LYS A 56 19.82 -27.62 4.31
C LYS A 56 20.05 -27.18 2.87
N GLU A 57 20.05 -25.88 2.60
CA GLU A 57 20.28 -25.32 1.25
C GLU A 57 21.66 -25.73 0.71
N ALA A 58 22.71 -25.61 1.53
CA ALA A 58 24.07 -26.01 1.16
C ALA A 58 24.17 -27.52 0.84
N LYS A 59 23.47 -28.37 1.60
CA LYS A 59 23.42 -29.82 1.34
C LYS A 59 22.68 -30.15 0.04
N HIS A 60 21.59 -29.45 -0.25
CA HIS A 60 20.84 -29.61 -1.50
C HIS A 60 21.66 -29.16 -2.72
N ASP A 61 22.36 -28.04 -2.62
CA ASP A 61 23.24 -27.55 -3.68
C ASP A 61 24.42 -28.51 -3.91
N ALA A 62 25.00 -29.06 -2.84
CA ALA A 62 26.09 -30.03 -2.96
C ALA A 62 25.62 -31.29 -3.71
N ALA A 63 24.45 -31.82 -3.33
CA ALA A 63 23.83 -32.96 -4.02
C ALA A 63 23.51 -32.67 -5.49
N ARG A 64 23.02 -31.45 -5.79
CA ARG A 64 22.75 -31.00 -7.16
C ARG A 64 24.04 -30.96 -7.99
N CYS A 65 25.11 -30.37 -7.45
CA CYS A 65 26.40 -30.31 -8.12
C CYS A 65 26.98 -31.71 -8.40
N LEU A 66 26.85 -32.65 -7.46
CA LEU A 66 27.33 -34.02 -7.69
C LEU A 66 26.47 -34.78 -8.70
N LEU A 67 25.15 -34.60 -8.68
CA LEU A 67 24.25 -35.15 -9.69
C LEU A 67 24.61 -34.66 -11.10
N LEU A 68 24.96 -33.38 -11.25
CA LEU A 68 25.41 -32.84 -12.53
C LEU A 68 26.70 -33.52 -13.02
N LYS A 69 27.69 -33.69 -12.13
CA LYS A 69 28.94 -34.41 -12.46
C LYS A 69 28.70 -35.88 -12.84
N LEU A 70 27.83 -36.58 -12.11
CA LEU A 70 27.46 -37.97 -12.37
C LEU A 70 26.65 -38.16 -13.66
N LYS A 71 25.94 -37.13 -14.11
CA LYS A 71 25.15 -37.14 -15.35
C LYS A 71 26.01 -36.85 -16.58
N ASP A 72 27.07 -36.06 -16.45
CA ASP A 72 28.02 -35.78 -17.54
C ASP A 72 28.75 -37.06 -18.01
N ASP A 73 29.04 -37.98 -17.08
CA ASP A 73 29.65 -39.29 -17.41
C ASP A 73 28.68 -40.27 -18.10
N ASN A 74 27.37 -39.99 -18.10
CA ASN A 74 26.32 -40.93 -18.47
C ASN A 74 25.35 -40.33 -19.50
N ALA A 75 25.94 -39.70 -20.54
CA ALA A 75 25.23 -38.93 -21.55
C ALA A 75 24.01 -39.69 -22.15
N LEU A 76 22.87 -38.99 -22.14
CA LEU A 76 21.54 -39.33 -22.68
C LEU A 76 20.62 -40.11 -21.72
N GLU A 77 19.96 -39.40 -20.79
CA GLU A 77 18.49 -39.27 -20.74
C GLU A 77 17.99 -38.50 -19.49
N GLN A 78 16.96 -37.67 -19.71
CA GLN A 78 16.13 -36.92 -18.77
C GLN A 78 16.73 -35.66 -18.09
N GLU A 79 16.42 -34.53 -18.71
CA GLU A 79 16.28 -33.21 -18.09
C GLU A 79 15.16 -33.24 -17.02
N VAL A 80 15.49 -33.76 -15.84
CA VAL A 80 14.71 -33.43 -14.64
C VAL A 80 15.25 -32.09 -14.17
N ALA A 81 14.49 -31.01 -14.39
CA ALA A 81 14.76 -29.73 -13.78
C ALA A 81 14.76 -29.93 -12.25
N VAL A 82 15.95 -30.04 -11.66
CA VAL A 82 16.15 -30.23 -10.23
C VAL A 82 15.94 -28.86 -9.57
N VAL A 83 14.68 -28.41 -9.53
CA VAL A 83 14.30 -27.15 -8.89
C VAL A 83 14.45 -27.32 -7.39
N SER A 84 15.25 -26.44 -6.77
CA SER A 84 15.43 -26.45 -5.33
C SER A 84 14.09 -26.07 -4.67
N PRO A 85 13.57 -26.85 -3.70
CA PRO A 85 12.31 -26.53 -3.01
C PRO A 85 12.29 -25.16 -2.29
N TYR A 86 13.43 -24.47 -2.24
CA TYR A 86 13.66 -23.23 -1.51
C TYR A 86 13.82 -22.00 -2.42
N GLU A 87 13.83 -22.18 -3.75
CA GLU A 87 14.10 -21.10 -4.72
C GLU A 87 13.03 -20.01 -4.72
N HIS A 88 11.79 -20.34 -4.31
CA HIS A 88 10.68 -19.39 -4.19
C HIS A 88 10.46 -18.83 -2.79
N SER A 89 11.38 -19.05 -1.84
CA SER A 89 11.28 -18.37 -0.55
C SER A 89 11.72 -16.92 -0.74
N LEU A 90 10.77 -15.98 -0.80
CA LEU A 90 11.05 -14.55 -0.71
C LEU A 90 11.95 -14.33 0.52
N LYS A 91 13.23 -13.98 0.30
CA LYS A 91 14.25 -13.91 1.38
C LYS A 91 14.13 -12.61 2.19
N GLU A 92 13.29 -11.67 1.76
CA GLU A 92 13.05 -10.39 2.42
C GLU A 92 11.70 -10.36 3.14
N ASN A 93 11.66 -9.72 4.32
CA ASN A 93 10.46 -9.61 5.15
C ASN A 93 9.40 -8.69 4.52
N ALA A 94 8.72 -9.17 3.46
CA ALA A 94 7.67 -8.43 2.76
C ALA A 94 6.53 -7.97 3.68
N VAL A 95 6.25 -8.71 4.75
CA VAL A 95 5.27 -8.33 5.78
C VAL A 95 5.71 -7.06 6.52
N GLY A 96 6.99 -6.96 6.88
CA GLY A 96 7.56 -5.80 7.55
C GLY A 96 7.64 -4.60 6.61
N GLN A 97 8.12 -4.81 5.38
CA GLN A 97 8.13 -3.78 4.34
C GLN A 97 6.73 -3.19 4.10
N LEU A 98 5.68 -4.02 4.05
CA LEU A 98 4.31 -3.54 3.92
C LEU A 98 3.85 -2.74 5.13
N GLN A 99 4.22 -3.16 6.34
CA GLN A 99 3.88 -2.45 7.56
C GLN A 99 4.58 -1.09 7.63
N ASP A 100 5.86 -1.03 7.28
CA ASP A 100 6.64 0.21 7.22
C ASP A 100 6.05 1.15 6.15
N PHE A 101 5.69 0.62 4.98
CA PHE A 101 5.00 1.37 3.93
C PHE A 101 3.65 1.93 4.42
N CYS A 102 2.83 1.13 5.10
CA CYS A 102 1.55 1.59 5.63
C CYS A 102 1.72 2.70 6.67
N THR A 103 2.74 2.55 7.53
CA THR A 103 3.09 3.54 8.55
C THR A 103 3.59 4.83 7.91
N LEU A 104 4.42 4.73 6.87
CA LEU A 104 4.95 5.89 6.14
C LEU A 104 3.86 6.66 5.38
N HIS A 105 2.87 5.96 4.83
CA HIS A 105 1.80 6.56 4.04
C HIS A 105 0.53 6.87 4.86
N ASN A 106 0.57 6.76 6.19
CA ASN A 106 -0.57 6.93 7.11
C ASN A 106 -1.82 6.16 6.65
N THR A 107 -1.63 4.94 6.16
CA THR A 107 -2.74 4.02 5.82
C THR A 107 -2.98 3.04 6.96
N ALA A 108 -4.20 2.49 7.02
CA ALA A 108 -4.55 1.49 8.03
C ALA A 108 -3.58 0.30 7.99
N SER A 109 -3.21 -0.21 9.18
CA SER A 109 -2.33 -1.37 9.32
C SER A 109 -2.88 -2.59 8.57
N PRO A 110 -2.02 -3.39 7.89
CA PRO A 110 -2.46 -4.51 7.08
C PRO A 110 -3.11 -5.61 7.92
N SER A 111 -4.33 -6.00 7.54
CA SER A 111 -5.07 -7.12 8.13
C SER A 111 -4.89 -8.39 7.29
N TYR A 112 -4.85 -9.55 7.95
CA TYR A 112 -4.65 -10.84 7.30
C TYR A 112 -5.72 -11.84 7.69
N GLU A 113 -6.31 -12.50 6.71
CA GLU A 113 -7.37 -13.48 6.88
C GLU A 113 -7.00 -14.79 6.19
N LEU A 114 -7.26 -15.93 6.84
CA LEU A 114 -7.05 -17.25 6.25
C LEU A 114 -8.32 -17.66 5.50
N ILE A 115 -8.25 -17.75 4.17
CA ILE A 115 -9.41 -18.09 3.33
C ILE A 115 -9.41 -19.58 2.97
N ARG A 116 -8.22 -20.18 2.75
CA ARG A 116 -8.10 -21.57 2.29
C ARG A 116 -7.12 -22.34 3.17
N ASP A 117 -7.51 -23.54 3.57
CA ASP A 117 -6.71 -24.44 4.39
C ASP A 117 -7.04 -25.88 3.95
N GLU A 118 -6.50 -26.27 2.78
CA GLU A 118 -6.90 -27.51 2.09
C GLU A 118 -5.66 -28.31 1.62
N GLY A 119 -5.85 -29.60 1.39
CA GLY A 119 -4.81 -30.49 0.85
C GLY A 119 -4.35 -31.56 1.82
N LEU A 120 -3.59 -32.52 1.27
CA LEU A 120 -3.04 -33.65 2.02
C LEU A 120 -1.97 -33.18 3.01
N ALA A 121 -1.74 -33.93 4.08
CA ALA A 121 -0.77 -33.57 5.13
C ALA A 121 0.65 -33.27 4.59
N HIS A 122 1.04 -33.88 3.47
CA HIS A 122 2.33 -33.68 2.80
C HIS A 122 2.30 -32.66 1.65
N ALA A 123 1.11 -32.15 1.27
CA ALA A 123 0.90 -31.26 0.12
C ALA A 123 -0.18 -30.21 0.43
N LYS A 124 -0.11 -29.63 1.62
CA LYS A 124 -1.10 -28.67 2.11
C LYS A 124 -0.92 -27.30 1.46
N VAL A 125 -2.02 -26.66 1.09
CA VAL A 125 -2.07 -25.32 0.49
C VAL A 125 -2.86 -24.39 1.42
N PHE A 126 -2.27 -23.24 1.71
CA PHE A 126 -2.86 -22.18 2.51
C PHE A 126 -3.07 -20.95 1.65
N GLY A 127 -4.30 -20.45 1.61
CA GLY A 127 -4.67 -19.20 0.95
C GLY A 127 -4.88 -18.09 1.98
N ILE A 128 -4.13 -17.00 1.87
CA ILE A 128 -4.22 -15.85 2.78
C ILE A 128 -4.62 -14.59 2.01
N ARG A 129 -5.61 -13.86 2.53
CA ARG A 129 -5.97 -12.51 2.10
C ARG A 129 -5.18 -11.50 2.90
N CYS A 130 -4.64 -10.48 2.24
CA CYS A 130 -4.16 -9.26 2.87
C CYS A 130 -5.13 -8.12 2.51
N ARG A 131 -5.55 -7.34 3.51
CA ARG A 131 -6.41 -6.15 3.33
C ARG A 131 -5.70 -4.92 3.87
N VAL A 132 -5.62 -3.88 3.06
CA VAL A 132 -5.09 -2.54 3.42
C VAL A 132 -6.09 -1.51 2.91
N SER A 133 -6.76 -0.82 3.84
CA SER A 133 -7.84 0.13 3.52
C SER A 133 -8.92 -0.50 2.62
N SER A 134 -9.04 -0.03 1.37
CA SER A 134 -9.97 -0.52 0.35
C SER A 134 -9.37 -1.62 -0.55
N PHE A 135 -8.05 -1.81 -0.53
CA PHE A 135 -7.37 -2.80 -1.35
C PHE A 135 -7.31 -4.15 -0.65
N PHE A 136 -7.48 -5.21 -1.43
CA PHE A 136 -7.17 -6.57 -1.01
C PHE A 136 -6.30 -7.28 -2.05
N THR A 137 -5.51 -8.24 -1.58
CA THR A 137 -4.72 -9.19 -2.36
C THR A 137 -4.83 -10.57 -1.75
N GLU A 138 -4.68 -11.60 -2.56
CA GLU A 138 -4.76 -12.99 -2.13
C GLU A 138 -3.55 -13.75 -2.67
N ALA A 139 -2.99 -14.63 -1.85
CA ALA A 139 -1.88 -15.50 -2.25
C ALA A 139 -2.01 -16.89 -1.63
N GLU A 140 -1.52 -17.88 -2.38
CA GLU A 140 -1.52 -19.29 -1.98
C GLU A 140 -0.10 -19.83 -1.85
N ALA A 141 0.18 -20.53 -0.74
CA ALA A 141 1.48 -21.16 -0.52
C ALA A 141 1.39 -22.45 0.29
N ARG A 142 2.51 -23.18 0.37
CA ARG A 142 2.62 -24.42 1.14
C ARG A 142 2.63 -24.23 2.65
N THR A 143 2.89 -23.00 3.12
CA THR A 143 2.90 -22.66 4.55
C THR A 143 2.17 -21.35 4.78
N LYS A 144 1.50 -21.22 5.94
CA LYS A 144 0.82 -19.98 6.34
C LYS A 144 1.77 -18.77 6.32
N LYS A 145 3.04 -18.96 6.71
CA LYS A 145 4.05 -17.89 6.69
C LYS A 145 4.36 -17.44 5.26
N GLN A 146 4.59 -18.37 4.33
CA GLN A 146 4.87 -18.02 2.92
C GLN A 146 3.66 -17.38 2.25
N ALA A 147 2.45 -17.89 2.49
CA ALA A 147 1.22 -17.33 1.93
C ALA A 147 1.04 -15.88 2.41
N LYS A 148 1.30 -15.61 3.70
CA LYS A 148 1.25 -14.27 4.27
C LYS A 148 2.26 -13.34 3.60
N GLN A 149 3.50 -13.80 3.47
CA GLN A 149 4.59 -13.02 2.88
C GLN A 149 4.34 -12.71 1.39
N GLN A 150 3.82 -13.67 0.62
CA GLN A 150 3.43 -13.45 -0.77
C GLN A 150 2.24 -12.50 -0.90
N ALA A 151 1.23 -12.63 -0.05
CA ALA A 151 0.09 -11.72 -0.03
C ALA A 151 0.53 -10.28 0.27
N SER A 152 1.45 -10.10 1.22
CA SER A 152 2.04 -8.79 1.54
C SER A 152 2.84 -8.20 0.38
N HIS A 153 3.65 -9.02 -0.29
CA HIS A 153 4.44 -8.57 -1.44
C HIS A 153 3.56 -8.11 -2.61
N LEU A 154 2.51 -8.89 -2.93
CA LEU A 154 1.53 -8.49 -3.95
C LEU A 154 0.79 -7.20 -3.55
N MET A 155 0.50 -7.01 -2.26
CA MET A 155 -0.12 -5.79 -1.78
C MET A 155 0.80 -4.57 -1.95
N LEU A 156 2.07 -4.70 -1.59
CA LEU A 156 3.07 -3.64 -1.79
C LEU A 156 3.14 -3.19 -3.24
N LEU A 157 3.31 -4.14 -4.17
CA LEU A 157 3.36 -3.84 -5.61
C LEU A 157 2.07 -3.14 -6.10
N LYS A 158 0.92 -3.57 -5.57
CA LYS A 158 -0.37 -2.96 -5.92
C LYS A 158 -0.47 -1.52 -5.40
N LEU A 159 -0.01 -1.26 -4.17
CA LEU A 159 0.00 0.07 -3.57
C LEU A 159 1.00 1.00 -4.27
N GLU A 160 2.22 0.51 -4.58
CA GLU A 160 3.23 1.24 -5.34
C GLU A 160 2.72 1.59 -6.74
N LYS A 161 2.05 0.67 -7.41
CA LYS A 161 1.41 0.92 -8.71
C LYS A 161 0.32 1.98 -8.63
N CYS A 162 -0.53 1.94 -7.60
CA CYS A 162 -1.55 2.97 -7.41
C CYS A 162 -0.96 4.35 -7.08
N LEU A 163 0.23 4.41 -6.46
CA LEU A 163 0.94 5.67 -6.23
C LEU A 163 1.63 6.21 -7.49
N SER A 164 2.17 5.32 -8.34
CA SER A 164 2.80 5.75 -9.60
C SER A 164 1.79 6.13 -10.67
N GLU A 165 0.59 5.54 -10.64
CA GLU A 165 -0.57 5.90 -11.46
C GLU A 165 -1.42 7.04 -10.84
N GLY A 166 -0.79 7.90 -10.03
CA GLY A 166 -1.43 9.01 -9.30
C GLY A 166 -2.00 10.15 -10.16
N ASP A 167 -2.82 9.84 -11.18
CA ASP A 167 -3.72 10.78 -11.85
C ASP A 167 -5.03 10.06 -12.23
N PHE A 168 -6.03 10.16 -11.36
CA PHE A 168 -7.44 9.99 -11.74
C PHE A 168 -8.23 11.26 -11.42
N ILE A 169 -7.97 12.30 -12.22
CA ILE A 169 -9.03 13.00 -12.95
C ILE A 169 -8.65 12.96 -14.44
N ALA A 170 -8.64 11.78 -15.02
CA ALA A 170 -8.70 11.62 -16.46
C ALA A 170 -10.06 11.04 -16.79
N THR A 171 -10.98 11.92 -17.20
CA THR A 171 -12.16 11.53 -17.95
C THR A 171 -11.71 10.72 -19.18
N PRO A 172 -12.39 9.60 -19.52
CA PRO A 172 -12.14 8.95 -20.79
C PRO A 172 -12.65 9.86 -21.90
N ASP A 173 -11.77 10.08 -22.88
CA ASP A 173 -12.04 10.63 -24.21
C ASP A 173 -12.43 12.12 -24.31
N SER A 174 -11.41 12.97 -24.43
CA SER A 174 -11.45 14.11 -25.37
C SER A 174 -10.03 14.64 -25.63
N GLU A 175 -9.58 14.44 -26.87
CA GLU A 175 -8.57 15.16 -27.66
C GLU A 175 -7.29 15.69 -26.95
N LYS A 176 -6.14 15.22 -27.45
CA LYS A 176 -4.79 15.68 -27.09
C LYS A 176 -4.74 17.22 -27.02
N PRO A 177 -4.42 17.82 -25.86
CA PRO A 177 -4.21 19.26 -25.82
C PRO A 177 -2.88 19.54 -26.52
N GLU A 178 -2.89 20.51 -27.42
CA GLU A 178 -1.69 21.06 -28.01
C GLU A 178 -0.69 21.43 -26.90
N ASN A 179 0.57 21.06 -27.12
CA ASN A 179 1.66 21.19 -26.16
C ASN A 179 1.96 22.69 -25.94
N ASN A 180 1.22 23.30 -25.03
CA ASN A 180 1.33 24.71 -24.69
C ASN A 180 2.17 24.80 -23.41
N ASP A 181 3.43 25.23 -23.54
CA ASP A 181 4.40 25.30 -22.42
C ASP A 181 3.86 26.08 -21.20
N LEU A 182 2.93 27.02 -21.43
CA LEU A 182 2.23 27.76 -20.38
C LEU A 182 1.30 26.90 -19.54
N ILE A 183 0.61 25.92 -20.14
CA ILE A 183 -0.29 24.98 -19.45
C ILE A 183 0.53 24.00 -18.62
N ASN A 184 1.62 23.48 -19.18
CA ASN A 184 2.53 22.60 -18.45
C ASN A 184 3.16 23.32 -17.25
N LYS A 185 3.64 24.56 -17.46
CA LYS A 185 4.18 25.39 -16.37
C LYS A 185 3.15 25.73 -15.31
N ALA A 186 1.90 25.99 -15.69
CA ALA A 186 0.81 26.20 -14.74
C ALA A 186 0.48 24.90 -13.97
N CYS A 187 0.52 23.74 -14.64
CA CYS A 187 0.33 22.43 -14.03
C CYS A 187 1.43 22.14 -13.00
N ASP A 188 2.69 22.41 -13.34
CA ASP A 188 3.85 22.20 -12.46
C ASP A 188 3.79 23.09 -11.22
N VAL A 189 3.49 24.39 -11.38
CA VAL A 189 3.29 25.32 -10.25
C VAL A 189 2.15 24.86 -9.36
N THR A 190 1.06 24.35 -9.95
CA THR A 190 -0.09 23.82 -9.19
C THR A 190 0.28 22.54 -8.45
N LYS A 191 1.06 21.64 -9.06
CA LYS A 191 1.59 20.43 -8.43
C LYS A 191 2.53 20.76 -7.27
N GLU A 192 3.41 21.73 -7.44
CA GLU A 192 4.31 22.20 -6.37
C GLU A 192 3.54 22.82 -5.20
N ALA A 193 2.54 23.66 -5.47
CA ALA A 193 1.68 24.24 -4.45
C ALA A 193 0.88 23.16 -3.70
N TYR A 194 0.32 22.19 -4.41
CA TYR A 194 -0.39 21.06 -3.81
C TYR A 194 0.52 20.22 -2.90
N ASN A 195 1.74 19.90 -3.38
CA ASN A 195 2.71 19.12 -2.60
C ASN A 195 3.16 19.85 -1.33
N LYS A 196 3.34 21.17 -1.41
CA LYS A 196 3.63 22.01 -0.24
C LYS A 196 2.51 21.95 0.79
N VAL A 197 1.26 22.10 0.35
CA VAL A 197 0.07 22.00 1.20
C VAL A 197 -0.05 20.60 1.83
N LEU A 198 0.30 19.54 1.10
CA LEU A 198 0.26 18.16 1.57
C LEU A 198 1.29 17.87 2.69
N LEU A 199 2.45 18.53 2.63
CA LEU A 199 3.54 18.43 3.63
C LEU A 199 3.27 19.24 4.89
N GLU A 200 2.51 20.34 4.79
CA GLU A 200 2.17 21.22 5.92
C GLU A 200 0.96 20.72 6.75
N ARG A 201 0.31 19.60 6.36
CA ARG A 201 -0.79 19.00 7.13
C ARG A 201 -0.25 18.32 8.40
N THR A 202 -0.44 18.96 9.55
CA THR A 202 -0.01 18.46 10.87
C THR A 202 -1.11 17.76 11.67
N ASN A 203 -2.36 17.73 11.20
CA ASN A 203 -3.51 17.27 11.98
C ASN A 203 -4.05 15.91 11.49
N ASP A 204 -3.85 14.88 12.32
CA ASP A 204 -4.20 13.46 12.09
C ASP A 204 -5.69 13.10 12.34
N LYS A 205 -6.55 14.10 12.57
CA LYS A 205 -7.95 13.89 12.98
C LYS A 205 -8.85 13.35 11.85
N ILE A 206 -8.47 13.59 10.60
CA ILE A 206 -9.00 12.86 9.44
C ILE A 206 -7.88 11.97 8.94
N SER A 207 -7.73 10.82 9.58
CA SER A 207 -6.88 9.77 9.05
C SER A 207 -7.35 9.42 7.63
N SER A 208 -6.41 9.32 6.69
CA SER A 208 -6.57 8.70 5.37
C SER A 208 -7.31 9.49 4.27
N CYS A 209 -6.55 10.28 3.50
CA CYS A 209 -6.86 10.53 2.08
C CYS A 209 -5.54 10.71 1.29
N ARG A 210 -4.63 9.74 1.35
CA ARG A 210 -3.54 9.64 0.36
C ARG A 210 -3.75 8.48 -0.61
N LEU A 211 -4.49 7.43 -0.22
CA LEU A 211 -4.77 6.27 -1.06
C LEU A 211 -6.17 5.71 -0.78
N GLY A 212 -7.04 5.74 -1.79
CA GLY A 212 -8.13 4.78 -1.94
C GLY A 212 -9.31 4.86 -0.97
N THR A 213 -9.48 5.92 -0.18
CA THR A 213 -10.77 6.16 0.48
C THR A 213 -11.76 6.57 -0.62
N SER A 214 -12.60 5.63 -1.07
CA SER A 214 -13.72 5.96 -1.96
C SER A 214 -14.48 7.14 -1.37
N MET A 215 -14.86 8.13 -2.19
CA MET A 215 -15.66 9.29 -1.74
C MET A 215 -16.90 8.85 -0.95
N SER A 216 -17.43 7.65 -1.23
CA SER A 216 -18.54 7.03 -0.50
C SER A 216 -18.26 6.70 0.97
N ASN A 217 -16.99 6.53 1.36
CA ASN A 217 -16.58 6.19 2.72
C ASN A 217 -16.09 7.42 3.51
N PHE A 218 -15.89 8.57 2.84
CA PHE A 218 -15.47 9.82 3.47
C PHE A 218 -16.55 10.33 4.43
N SER A 219 -17.83 10.20 4.08
CA SER A 219 -18.94 10.51 4.97
C SER A 219 -18.92 9.65 6.23
N GLY A 220 -18.77 8.32 6.10
CA GLY A 220 -18.69 7.41 7.25
C GLY A 220 -17.56 7.74 8.23
N GLN A 221 -16.37 8.04 7.73
CA GLN A 221 -15.23 8.44 8.58
C GLN A 221 -15.45 9.81 9.25
N PHE A 222 -16.13 10.74 8.56
CA PHE A 222 -16.51 12.02 9.11
C PHE A 222 -17.56 11.87 10.23
N LEU A 223 -18.54 10.97 10.05
CA LEU A 223 -19.54 10.64 11.05
C LEU A 223 -18.92 9.97 12.30
N GLU A 224 -17.98 9.04 12.12
CA GLU A 224 -17.37 8.33 13.25
C GLU A 224 -16.36 9.18 14.03
N ASN A 225 -15.55 9.99 13.34
CA ASN A 225 -14.41 10.67 13.96
C ASN A 225 -14.64 12.17 14.22
N VAL A 226 -15.53 12.83 13.46
CA VAL A 226 -15.69 14.30 13.49
C VAL A 226 -17.01 14.73 14.14
N LEU A 227 -18.12 14.05 13.86
CA LEU A 227 -19.41 14.36 14.50
C LEU A 227 -19.38 14.35 16.04
N PRO A 228 -18.73 13.37 16.73
CA PRO A 228 -18.76 13.32 18.19
C PRO A 228 -18.02 14.47 18.86
N LEU A 229 -17.19 15.20 18.11
CA LEU A 229 -16.33 16.27 18.63
C LEU A 229 -17.03 17.63 18.71
N SER A 230 -18.18 17.83 18.06
CA SER A 230 -18.88 19.11 18.05
C SER A 230 -20.38 18.97 18.30
N GLU A 231 -20.83 19.47 19.46
CA GLU A 231 -22.25 19.54 19.83
C GLU A 231 -23.04 20.50 18.94
N THR A 232 -22.38 21.58 18.48
CA THR A 232 -23.01 22.57 17.58
C THR A 232 -23.23 22.01 16.19
N LEU A 233 -22.27 21.25 15.66
CA LEU A 233 -22.40 20.59 14.36
C LEU A 233 -23.52 19.54 14.37
N ARG A 234 -23.72 18.81 15.48
CA ARG A 234 -24.86 17.90 15.65
C ARG A 234 -26.22 18.60 15.61
N THR A 235 -26.30 19.82 16.14
CA THR A 235 -27.54 20.62 16.15
C THR A 235 -27.89 21.15 14.75
N ILE A 236 -26.86 21.35 13.92
CA ILE A 236 -26.93 21.91 12.57
C ILE A 236 -27.11 20.81 11.52
N ALA A 237 -26.77 19.56 11.85
CA ALA A 237 -26.90 18.40 10.97
C ALA A 237 -28.31 18.26 10.39
N ASP A 238 -29.38 18.53 11.15
CA ASP A 238 -30.76 18.36 10.67
C ASP A 238 -31.35 19.61 9.97
N LYS A 239 -30.58 20.69 9.78
CA LYS A 239 -31.08 21.94 9.21
C LYS A 239 -31.02 21.95 7.68
N ASP A 240 -32.01 22.57 7.03
CA ASP A 240 -32.06 22.71 5.56
C ASP A 240 -31.24 23.90 5.05
N ASP A 241 -30.90 23.88 3.76
CA ASP A 241 -30.07 24.91 3.12
C ASP A 241 -30.62 26.34 3.32
N SER A 242 -31.94 26.49 3.35
CA SER A 242 -32.64 27.77 3.58
C SER A 242 -32.38 28.36 4.97
N PHE A 243 -32.09 27.52 5.97
CA PHE A 243 -31.75 27.99 7.31
C PHE A 243 -30.45 28.81 7.28
N PHE A 244 -29.43 28.31 6.57
CA PHE A 244 -28.12 28.95 6.50
C PHE A 244 -28.13 30.25 5.70
N GLU A 245 -28.98 30.34 4.67
CA GLU A 245 -29.14 31.58 3.89
C GLU A 245 -29.84 32.69 4.67
N SER A 246 -30.74 32.33 5.60
CA SER A 246 -31.47 33.27 6.44
C SER A 246 -30.79 33.62 7.76
N TYR A 247 -29.67 32.97 8.09
CA TYR A 247 -28.99 33.13 9.37
C TYR A 247 -28.22 34.45 9.43
N GLN A 248 -28.39 35.20 10.53
CA GLN A 248 -27.88 36.58 10.67
C GLN A 248 -26.35 36.64 10.55
N ASP A 249 -25.64 35.71 11.22
CA ASP A 249 -24.18 35.71 11.34
C ASP A 249 -23.58 34.30 11.14
N PRO A 250 -23.43 33.84 9.88
CA PRO A 250 -22.88 32.52 9.58
C PRO A 250 -21.40 32.37 9.97
N GLU A 251 -20.65 33.48 10.04
CA GLU A 251 -19.21 33.49 10.33
C GLU A 251 -18.90 33.07 11.78
N GLU A 252 -19.68 33.54 12.74
CA GLU A 252 -19.52 33.19 14.16
C GLU A 252 -19.88 31.72 14.40
N LEU A 253 -20.93 31.24 13.72
CA LEU A 253 -21.34 29.84 13.77
C LEU A 253 -20.25 28.91 13.24
N LEU A 254 -19.68 29.23 12.07
CA LEU A 254 -18.58 28.46 11.50
C LEU A 254 -17.34 28.49 12.42
N THR A 255 -16.97 29.67 12.94
CA THR A 255 -15.80 29.80 13.83
C THR A 255 -15.96 28.97 15.10
N THR A 256 -17.16 28.93 15.67
CA THR A 256 -17.48 28.12 16.85
C THR A 256 -17.32 26.63 16.56
N ILE A 257 -17.87 26.15 15.44
CA ILE A 257 -17.73 24.75 15.00
C ILE A 257 -16.26 24.39 14.81
N LEU A 258 -15.51 25.22 14.08
CA LEU A 258 -14.11 24.95 13.77
C LEU A 258 -13.23 24.99 15.01
N THR A 259 -13.53 25.85 15.98
CA THR A 259 -12.83 25.88 17.28
C THR A 259 -13.10 24.62 18.09
N GLN A 260 -14.33 24.10 18.08
CA GLN A 260 -14.68 22.82 18.74
C GLN A 260 -13.96 21.62 18.09
N LEU A 261 -13.81 21.64 16.77
CA LEU A 261 -13.08 20.61 16.02
C LEU A 261 -11.55 20.80 16.05
N ASP A 262 -11.08 21.95 16.53
CA ASP A 262 -9.69 22.40 16.49
C ASP A 262 -9.14 22.35 15.04
N TYR A 263 -9.92 22.97 14.15
CA TYR A 263 -9.63 23.14 12.72
C TYR A 263 -9.25 24.59 12.42
N HIS A 264 -8.25 24.75 11.55
CA HIS A 264 -7.75 26.05 11.11
C HIS A 264 -8.39 26.44 9.78
N HIS A 265 -8.94 27.66 9.74
CA HIS A 265 -9.46 28.26 8.51
C HIS A 265 -8.77 29.56 8.15
N SER A 266 -8.72 29.86 6.85
CA SER A 266 -8.22 31.12 6.31
C SER A 266 -9.09 31.61 5.18
N TYR A 267 -9.28 32.93 5.10
CA TYR A 267 -9.94 33.59 3.98
C TYR A 267 -8.91 34.24 3.08
N GLU A 268 -8.93 33.88 1.80
CA GLU A 268 -8.11 34.49 0.76
C GLU A 268 -9.02 35.23 -0.23
N PHE A 269 -8.64 36.45 -0.60
CA PHE A 269 -9.40 37.27 -1.55
C PHE A 269 -8.63 37.39 -2.84
N VAL A 270 -9.31 37.09 -3.95
CA VAL A 270 -8.76 37.27 -5.29
C VAL A 270 -9.60 38.30 -6.02
N GLN A 271 -8.92 39.33 -6.55
CA GLN A 271 -9.57 40.35 -7.34
C GLN A 271 -9.84 39.81 -8.74
N THR A 272 -11.09 39.92 -9.18
CA THR A 272 -11.49 39.53 -10.54
C THR A 272 -11.05 40.59 -11.55
N ARG A 273 -10.98 40.21 -12.83
CA ARG A 273 -10.56 41.11 -13.94
C ARG A 273 -11.47 42.34 -14.11
N THR A 274 -12.66 42.31 -13.52
CA THR A 274 -13.72 43.32 -13.70
C THR A 274 -13.72 44.40 -12.61
N GLU A 275 -12.80 44.37 -11.63
CA GLU A 275 -12.65 45.29 -10.46
C GLU A 275 -13.88 45.50 -9.56
N THR A 276 -15.06 45.08 -10.02
CA THR A 276 -16.38 45.28 -9.41
C THR A 276 -16.85 44.07 -8.61
N GLU A 277 -16.14 42.95 -8.70
CA GLU A 277 -16.52 41.68 -8.11
C GLU A 277 -15.38 41.08 -7.28
N PHE A 278 -15.71 40.62 -6.08
CA PHE A 278 -14.79 40.02 -5.13
C PHE A 278 -15.01 38.51 -5.10
N LEU A 279 -13.91 37.76 -5.26
CA LEU A 279 -13.87 36.32 -5.08
C LEU A 279 -13.23 36.00 -3.73
N CYS A 280 -13.94 35.27 -2.88
CA CYS A 280 -13.46 34.86 -1.56
C CYS A 280 -13.30 33.34 -1.52
N PHE A 281 -12.11 32.88 -1.16
CA PHE A 281 -11.79 31.48 -0.89
C PHE A 281 -11.70 31.27 0.61
N LEU A 282 -12.55 30.39 1.13
CA LEU A 282 -12.46 29.88 2.49
C LEU A 282 -11.80 28.50 2.43
N GLN A 283 -10.59 28.40 2.98
CA GLN A 283 -9.83 27.16 3.03
C GLN A 283 -9.87 26.58 4.45
N ILE A 284 -10.27 25.31 4.59
CA ILE A 284 -10.23 24.57 5.86
C ILE A 284 -9.14 23.49 5.76
N LYS A 285 -8.06 23.65 6.53
CA LYS A 285 -6.84 22.85 6.34
C LYS A 285 -7.05 21.36 6.63
N GLU A 286 -7.75 21.05 7.71
CA GLU A 286 -7.95 19.70 8.23
C GLU A 286 -8.93 18.87 7.40
N LEU A 287 -9.78 19.51 6.59
CA LEU A 287 -10.72 18.84 5.67
C LEU A 287 -10.11 18.61 4.28
N ASN A 288 -8.93 18.00 4.21
CA ASN A 288 -8.19 17.84 2.95
C ASN A 288 -8.00 19.16 2.18
N CYS A 289 -7.89 20.29 2.89
CA CYS A 289 -7.84 21.62 2.28
C CYS A 289 -9.08 21.90 1.42
N ALA A 290 -10.25 21.55 1.93
CA ALA A 290 -11.52 21.91 1.31
C ALA A 290 -11.57 23.43 1.11
N ASN A 291 -11.84 23.83 -0.14
CA ASN A 291 -11.92 25.21 -0.56
C ASN A 291 -13.36 25.54 -0.92
N PHE A 292 -13.93 26.54 -0.27
CA PHE A 292 -15.27 27.04 -0.52
C PHE A 292 -15.18 28.42 -1.16
N VAL A 293 -15.93 28.61 -2.24
CA VAL A 293 -15.84 29.82 -3.06
C VAL A 293 -17.11 30.64 -2.95
N GLY A 294 -16.96 31.88 -2.49
CA GLY A 294 -18.00 32.89 -2.47
C GLY A 294 -17.71 33.97 -3.51
N PHE A 295 -18.75 34.44 -4.19
CA PHE A 295 -18.66 35.47 -5.21
C PHE A 295 -19.72 36.54 -4.96
N SER A 296 -19.29 37.80 -4.92
CA SER A 296 -20.22 38.93 -4.77
C SER A 296 -19.57 40.26 -5.16
N THR A 297 -20.40 41.29 -5.34
CA THR A 297 -19.98 42.68 -5.57
C THR A 297 -19.40 43.36 -4.32
N SER A 298 -19.59 42.76 -3.14
CA SER A 298 -19.03 43.24 -1.87
C SER A 298 -18.18 42.16 -1.20
N SER A 299 -17.01 42.56 -0.68
CA SER A 299 -16.09 41.66 0.04
C SER A 299 -16.76 40.94 1.21
N ASN A 300 -17.58 41.64 2.00
CA ASN A 300 -18.27 41.04 3.15
C ASN A 300 -19.34 40.02 2.71
N VAL A 301 -20.05 40.29 1.62
CA VAL A 301 -21.09 39.40 1.11
C VAL A 301 -20.45 38.16 0.46
N ALA A 302 -19.33 38.34 -0.24
CA ALA A 302 -18.55 37.22 -0.79
C ALA A 302 -18.03 36.30 0.33
N ARG A 303 -17.55 36.88 1.43
CA ARG A 303 -17.15 36.12 2.63
C ARG A 303 -18.32 35.33 3.22
N LYS A 304 -19.43 35.99 3.51
CA LYS A 304 -20.66 35.33 4.02
C LYS A 304 -21.10 34.19 3.12
N SER A 305 -21.08 34.38 1.79
CA SER A 305 -21.44 33.35 0.82
C SER A 305 -20.51 32.14 0.87
N ALA A 306 -19.19 32.34 1.01
CA ALA A 306 -18.23 31.25 1.16
C ALA A 306 -18.48 30.46 2.47
N THR A 307 -18.74 31.17 3.56
CA THR A 307 -19.06 30.58 4.87
C THR A 307 -20.35 29.76 4.85
N VAL A 308 -21.42 30.26 4.22
CA VAL A 308 -22.69 29.52 4.08
C VAL A 308 -22.47 28.21 3.32
N LYS A 309 -21.71 28.22 2.23
CA LYS A 309 -21.38 26.99 1.48
C LYS A 309 -20.57 26.00 2.31
N ALA A 310 -19.64 26.48 3.15
CA ALA A 310 -18.91 25.63 4.07
C ALA A 310 -19.83 24.99 5.13
N LEU A 311 -20.77 25.76 5.69
CA LEU A 311 -21.76 25.25 6.64
C LEU A 311 -22.72 24.23 6.00
N GLN A 312 -23.19 24.49 4.78
CA GLN A 312 -23.99 23.55 3.99
C GLN A 312 -23.23 22.25 3.75
N PHE A 313 -21.94 22.32 3.40
CA PHE A 313 -21.09 21.14 3.26
C PHE A 313 -20.97 20.35 4.55
N LEU A 314 -20.69 21.01 5.68
CA LEU A 314 -20.61 20.35 7.00
C LEU A 314 -21.95 19.73 7.42
N SER A 315 -23.07 20.38 7.11
CA SER A 315 -24.42 19.85 7.34
C SER A 315 -24.68 18.62 6.47
N CYS A 316 -24.36 18.69 5.17
CA CYS A 316 -24.52 17.55 4.26
C CYS A 316 -23.64 16.35 4.66
N MET A 317 -22.40 16.62 5.08
CA MET A 317 -21.47 15.59 5.57
C MET A 317 -21.90 14.95 6.88
N SER A 318 -22.79 15.59 7.64
CA SER A 318 -23.35 15.07 8.90
C SER A 318 -24.70 14.38 8.73
N LYS A 319 -25.36 14.54 7.57
CA LYS A 319 -26.60 13.83 7.19
C LYS A 319 -26.25 12.58 6.38
N ILE A 320 -26.09 11.40 7.00
CA ILE A 320 -26.19 10.06 6.36
C ILE A 320 -26.48 9.00 7.43
#